data_AF-A0A6J4UP06-F1
#
_entry.id   AF-A0A6J4UP06-F1
#
_cell.length_a   1.000
_cell.length_b   1.000
_cell.length_c   1.000
_cell.angle_alpha   90.00
_cell.angle_beta   90.00
_cell.angle_gamma   90.00
#
_symmetry.space_group_name_H-M   'P 1'
#
loop_
_entity.id
_entity.type
_entity.pdbx_description
1 polymer ?
#
loop_
_entity_poly.entity_id
_entity_poly.type
_entity_poly.pdbx_seq_one_letter_code
_entity_poly.pdbx_strand_id
1 'polypeptide(L)'
;MDQHFVRRKRHNRLVSLVLERPVRLGVGIDESTALVVEPDGRWRVAGASAAVVYDARRSAVTAPGAPTLGATGVVMHVLPAGSRFDPRSGTAALPPGGRAAR
;
A
#
# COMPACT_ATOMS: atom_id res chain seq x y z
N MET A 1 9.77 -1.10 -3.15
CA MET A 1 10.12 0.27 -2.72
C MET A 1 10.42 1.06 -3.97
N ASP A 2 9.64 2.10 -4.23
CA ASP A 2 9.80 2.99 -5.39
C ASP A 2 9.66 4.43 -4.89
N GLN A 3 10.56 5.33 -5.31
CA GLN A 3 10.57 6.75 -4.93
C GLN A 3 10.19 7.62 -6.16
N HIS A 4 9.44 8.71 -5.94
CA HIS A 4 8.71 9.58 -6.91
C HIS A 4 7.30 9.06 -7.30
N PHE A 5 6.47 8.82 -6.29
CA PHE A 5 5.23 8.04 -6.38
C PHE A 5 4.01 8.78 -7.00
N VAL A 6 3.85 10.09 -6.78
CA VAL A 6 2.60 10.81 -7.13
C VAL A 6 2.61 11.48 -8.53
N ARG A 7 3.77 11.80 -9.13
CA ARG A 7 3.83 12.62 -10.36
C ARG A 7 3.99 11.89 -11.71
N ARG A 8 4.26 10.58 -11.79
CA ARG A 8 4.72 9.95 -13.06
C ARG A 8 4.11 8.61 -13.49
N LYS A 9 2.81 8.33 -13.27
CA LYS A 9 2.17 7.09 -13.77
C LYS A 9 2.77 5.77 -13.23
N ARG A 10 3.52 5.80 -12.11
CA ARG A 10 4.16 4.61 -11.49
C ARG A 10 3.22 3.73 -10.66
N HIS A 11 2.02 4.23 -10.36
CA HIS A 11 0.91 3.47 -9.77
C HIS A 11 0.66 2.15 -10.52
N ASN A 12 0.63 2.23 -11.86
CA ASN A 12 0.33 1.07 -12.70
C ASN A 12 1.40 -0.02 -12.58
N ARG A 13 2.68 0.34 -12.45
CA ARG A 13 3.76 -0.64 -12.31
C ARG A 13 3.73 -1.31 -10.94
N LEU A 14 3.51 -0.55 -9.87
CA LEU A 14 3.43 -1.12 -8.53
C LEU A 14 2.22 -2.05 -8.39
N VAL A 15 1.05 -1.63 -8.87
CA VAL A 15 -0.14 -2.48 -8.79
C VAL A 15 0.00 -3.73 -9.65
N SER A 16 0.55 -3.64 -10.88
CA SER A 16 0.82 -4.82 -11.71
C SER A 16 1.75 -5.82 -11.02
N LEU A 17 2.83 -5.35 -10.39
CA LEU A 17 3.75 -6.23 -9.64
C LEU A 17 3.09 -6.91 -8.43
N VAL A 18 2.17 -6.20 -7.75
CA VAL A 18 1.39 -6.76 -6.65
C VAL A 18 0.44 -7.83 -7.17
N LEU A 19 -0.23 -7.60 -8.30
CA LEU A 19 -1.13 -8.58 -8.90
C LEU A 19 -0.40 -9.80 -9.47
N GLU A 20 0.81 -9.63 -9.99
CA GLU A 20 1.67 -10.75 -10.40
C GLU A 20 2.16 -11.59 -9.20
N ARG A 21 2.20 -11.00 -7.99
CA ARG A 21 2.68 -11.64 -6.75
C ARG A 21 1.77 -11.30 -5.56
N PRO A 22 0.50 -11.76 -5.56
CA PRO A 22 -0.53 -11.29 -4.64
C PRO A 22 -0.27 -11.64 -3.17
N VAL A 23 0.63 -12.57 -2.89
CA VAL A 23 1.07 -12.93 -1.53
C VAL A 23 1.94 -11.85 -0.86
N ARG A 24 2.27 -10.75 -1.57
CA ARG A 24 3.13 -9.67 -1.06
C ARG A 24 2.38 -8.34 -0.98
N LEU A 25 2.74 -7.55 0.02
CA LEU A 25 2.32 -6.15 0.11
C LEU A 25 3.15 -5.30 -0.86
N GLY A 26 2.47 -4.46 -1.63
CA GLY A 26 3.11 -3.40 -2.41
C GLY A 26 3.13 -2.11 -1.62
N VAL A 27 4.28 -1.43 -1.54
CA VAL A 27 4.40 -0.15 -0.83
C VAL A 27 5.04 0.89 -1.73
N GLY A 28 4.32 1.98 -1.95
CA GLY A 28 4.83 3.23 -2.53
C GLY A 28 5.02 4.26 -1.42
N ILE A 29 6.16 4.94 -1.41
CA ILE A 29 6.46 5.97 -0.42
C ILE A 29 6.72 7.27 -1.19
N ASP A 30 5.96 8.31 -0.87
CA ASP A 30 6.13 9.60 -1.52
C ASP A 30 7.41 10.32 -1.06
N GLU A 31 7.80 11.36 -1.78
CA GLU A 31 8.97 12.17 -1.42
C GLU A 31 8.83 12.75 0.01
N SER A 32 9.98 12.96 0.66
CA SER A 32 10.04 13.48 2.04
C SER A 32 9.19 12.69 3.04
N THR A 33 8.94 11.40 2.75
CA THR A 33 8.13 10.49 3.57
C THR A 33 8.92 9.20 3.84
N ALA A 34 8.71 8.61 5.00
CA ALA A 34 9.34 7.37 5.43
C ALA A 34 8.31 6.44 6.04
N LEU A 35 8.55 5.15 5.86
CA LEU A 35 7.85 4.08 6.56
C LEU A 35 8.80 3.49 7.59
N VAL A 36 8.47 3.70 8.86
CA VAL A 36 9.26 3.23 10.00
C VAL A 36 8.70 1.88 10.45
N VAL A 37 9.57 0.86 10.49
CA VAL A 37 9.23 -0.45 11.06
C VAL A 37 9.54 -0.39 12.55
N GLU A 38 8.50 -0.49 13.37
CA GLU A 38 8.60 -0.48 14.83
C GLU A 38 9.10 -1.86 15.33
N PRO A 39 9.63 -1.96 16.56
CA PRO A 39 10.18 -3.22 17.10
C PRO A 39 9.20 -4.41 17.10
N ASP A 40 7.90 -4.15 17.13
CA ASP A 40 6.84 -5.17 17.10
C ASP A 40 6.41 -5.58 15.67
N GLY A 41 7.10 -5.06 14.66
CA GLY A 41 6.85 -5.30 13.24
C GLY A 41 5.73 -4.46 12.62
N ARG A 42 5.04 -3.61 13.41
CA ARG A 42 4.07 -2.65 12.87
C ARG A 42 4.77 -1.50 12.18
N TRP A 43 4.09 -0.88 11.24
CA TRP A 43 4.60 0.24 10.46
C TRP A 43 3.99 1.54 10.93
N ARG A 44 4.79 2.61 10.93
CA ARG A 44 4.35 3.99 11.12
C ARG A 44 4.84 4.86 9.98
N VAL A 45 3.96 5.71 9.46
CA VAL A 45 4.34 6.70 8.44
C VAL A 45 4.87 7.96 9.13
N ALA A 46 5.99 8.48 8.64
CA ALA A 46 6.61 9.72 9.09
C ALA A 46 6.96 10.60 7.89
N GLY A 47 7.09 11.91 8.09
CA GLY A 47 7.48 12.87 7.06
C GLY A 47 6.34 13.79 6.63
N ALA A 48 6.44 14.33 5.41
CA ALA A 48 5.62 15.44 4.93
C ALA A 48 4.44 15.04 4.02
N SER A 49 4.39 13.80 3.54
CA SER A 49 3.34 13.31 2.63
C SER A 49 2.78 11.97 3.13
N ALA A 50 2.50 11.03 2.22
CA ALA A 50 1.84 9.75 2.49
C ALA A 50 2.61 8.55 1.91
N ALA A 51 2.39 7.39 2.53
CA ALA A 51 2.70 6.10 1.94
C ALA A 51 1.41 5.45 1.42
N VAL A 52 1.51 4.66 0.36
CA VAL A 52 0.40 3.85 -0.15
C VAL A 52 0.75 2.38 -0.07
N VAL A 53 -0.15 1.61 0.53
CA VAL A 53 -0.05 0.16 0.62
C VAL A 53 -1.12 -0.49 -0.24
N TYR A 54 -0.70 -1.42 -1.10
CA TYR A 54 -1.57 -2.33 -1.83
C TYR A 54 -1.51 -3.71 -1.19
N ASP A 55 -2.67 -4.24 -0.84
CA ASP A 55 -2.83 -5.59 -0.32
C ASP A 55 -3.74 -6.40 -1.22
N ALA A 56 -3.14 -7.35 -1.94
CA ALA A 56 -3.82 -8.29 -2.83
C ALA A 56 -3.91 -9.70 -2.24
N ARG A 57 -3.50 -9.92 -0.98
CA ARG A 57 -3.42 -11.26 -0.37
C ARG A 57 -4.76 -11.97 -0.27
N ARG A 58 -5.86 -11.21 -0.27
CA ARG A 58 -7.25 -11.70 -0.25
C ARG A 58 -8.02 -11.36 -1.54
N SER A 59 -7.34 -10.85 -2.55
CA SER A 59 -7.95 -10.49 -3.83
C SER A 59 -8.10 -11.71 -4.74
N ALA A 60 -9.08 -11.68 -5.63
CA ALA A 60 -9.10 -12.57 -6.78
C ALA A 60 -8.32 -11.91 -7.92
N VAL A 61 -7.41 -12.65 -8.54
CA VAL A 61 -6.57 -12.19 -9.65
C VAL A 61 -6.73 -13.15 -10.82
N THR A 62 -6.70 -12.63 -12.04
CA THR A 62 -6.66 -13.45 -13.26
C THR A 62 -5.49 -14.44 -13.21
N ALA A 63 -5.69 -15.62 -13.78
CA ALA A 63 -4.69 -16.69 -13.77
C ALA A 63 -3.36 -16.24 -14.40
N PRO A 64 -2.22 -16.80 -13.95
CA PRO A 64 -0.92 -16.58 -14.59
C PRO A 64 -0.99 -16.91 -16.09
N GLY A 65 -0.50 -16.01 -16.94
CA GLY A 65 -0.52 -16.18 -18.40
C GLY A 65 -1.83 -15.78 -19.09
N ALA A 66 -2.83 -15.28 -18.36
CA ALA A 66 -4.02 -14.69 -18.97
C ALA A 66 -3.66 -13.52 -19.91
N PRO A 67 -4.38 -13.34 -21.03
CA PRO A 67 -4.08 -12.28 -22.01
C PRO A 67 -4.28 -10.87 -21.45
N THR A 68 -4.99 -10.74 -20.33
CA THR A 68 -5.22 -9.47 -19.65
C THR A 68 -5.16 -9.68 -18.15
N LEU A 69 -4.38 -8.83 -17.48
CA LEU A 69 -4.28 -8.81 -16.02
C LEU A 69 -5.53 -8.14 -15.44
N GLY A 70 -6.19 -8.81 -14.51
CA GLY A 70 -7.35 -8.29 -13.79
C GLY A 70 -7.34 -8.72 -12.33
N ALA A 71 -7.96 -7.91 -11.47
CA ALA A 71 -8.14 -8.25 -10.06
C ALA A 71 -9.38 -7.59 -9.45
N THR A 72 -9.94 -8.22 -8.42
CA THR A 72 -11.02 -7.66 -7.59
C THR A 72 -10.74 -7.92 -6.11
N GLY A 73 -11.18 -7.01 -5.25
CA GLY A 73 -10.92 -7.08 -3.81
C GLY A 73 -9.49 -6.70 -3.41
N VAL A 74 -8.78 -5.93 -4.25
CA VAL A 74 -7.48 -5.33 -3.86
C VAL A 74 -7.76 -4.20 -2.89
N VAL A 75 -7.14 -4.24 -1.72
CA VAL A 75 -7.26 -3.18 -0.72
C VAL A 75 -6.13 -2.16 -0.92
N MET A 76 -6.48 -0.89 -1.00
CA MET A 76 -5.54 0.22 -1.06
C MET A 76 -5.67 1.04 0.21
N HIS A 77 -4.55 1.23 0.90
CA HIS A 77 -4.45 2.15 2.02
C HIS A 77 -3.62 3.37 1.61
N VAL A 78 -4.15 4.56 1.82
CA VAL A 78 -3.42 5.83 1.68
C VAL A 78 -3.17 6.37 3.08
N LEU A 79 -1.90 6.37 3.48
CA LEU A 79 -1.47 6.52 4.86
C LEU A 79 -0.64 7.80 5.01
N PRO A 80 -1.23 8.94 5.42
CA PRO A 80 -0.46 10.15 5.72
C PRO A 80 0.44 9.95 6.95
N ALA A 81 1.35 10.89 7.19
CA ALA A 81 2.17 10.94 8.39
C ALA A 81 1.35 10.75 9.68
N GLY A 82 1.87 9.94 10.61
CA GLY A 82 1.19 9.54 11.84
C GLY A 82 0.29 8.31 11.70
N SER A 83 -0.02 7.85 10.48
CA SER A 83 -0.76 6.60 10.27
C SER A 83 0.05 5.38 10.71
N ARG A 84 -0.67 4.32 11.07
CA ARG A 84 -0.11 3.02 11.43
C ARG A 84 -0.67 1.92 10.53
N PHE A 85 0.13 0.89 10.29
CA PHE A 85 -0.26 -0.27 9.50
C PHE A 85 0.33 -1.54 10.11
N ASP A 86 -0.46 -2.59 10.26
CA ASP A 86 0.02 -3.91 10.68
C ASP A 86 0.13 -4.82 9.44
N PRO A 87 1.36 -5.13 8.98
CA PRO A 87 1.56 -5.94 7.78
C PRO A 87 1.10 -7.38 7.92
N ARG A 88 0.92 -7.90 9.15
CA ARG A 88 0.42 -9.26 9.36
C ARG A 88 -1.08 -9.34 9.12
N SER A 89 -1.83 -8.40 9.68
CA SER A 89 -3.29 -8.38 9.56
C SER A 89 -3.81 -7.61 8.34
N GLY A 90 -3.01 -6.71 7.76
CA GLY A 90 -3.46 -5.80 6.69
C GLY A 90 -4.35 -4.66 7.22
N THR A 91 -4.34 -4.41 8.53
CA THR A 91 -5.14 -3.35 9.14
C THR A 91 -4.38 -2.04 9.19
N ALA A 92 -5.09 -0.93 8.99
CA ALA A 92 -4.54 0.41 9.03
C ALA A 92 -5.31 1.29 10.02
N ALA A 93 -4.60 2.23 10.65
CA ALA A 93 -5.19 3.29 11.46
C ALA A 93 -4.66 4.64 10.98
N LEU A 94 -5.56 5.60 10.79
CA LEU A 94 -5.22 6.99 10.47
C LEU A 94 -4.80 7.74 11.74
N PRO A 95 -4.03 8.83 11.63
CA PRO A 95 -3.72 9.67 12.77
C PRO A 95 -4.99 10.27 13.41
N PRO A 96 -4.93 10.64 14.70
CA PRO A 96 -6.03 11.35 15.37
C PRO A 96 -6.47 12.59 14.56
N GLY A 97 -7.78 12.79 14.41
CA GLY A 97 -8.34 13.86 13.59
C GLY A 97 -8.69 13.47 12.14
N GLY A 98 -8.30 12.26 11.70
CA GLY A 98 -8.84 11.66 10.48
C GLY A 98 -10.30 11.22 10.67
N ARG A 99 -11.21 11.69 9.82
CA ARG A 99 -12.60 11.20 9.82
C ARG A 99 -12.60 9.76 9.27
N ALA A 100 -13.09 8.79 10.04
CA ALA A 100 -13.46 7.49 9.49
C ALA A 100 -14.61 7.68 8.48
N ALA A 101 -14.53 7.01 7.33
CA ALA A 101 -15.66 6.93 6.42
C ALA A 101 -16.83 6.23 7.14
N ARG A 102 -18.01 6.86 7.15
CA ARG A 102 -19.25 6.31 7.70
C ARG A 102 -19.73 5.12 6.89
#